data_AF-A0AAF0M1Q3-F1
#
_entry.id   AF-A0AAF0M1Q3-F1
#
_cell.length_a   1.000
_cell.length_b   1.000
_cell.length_c   1.000
_cell.angle_alpha   90.00
_cell.angle_beta   90.00
_cell.angle_gamma   90.00
#
_symmetry.space_group_name_H-M   'P 1'
#
loop_
_entity.id
_entity.type
_entity.pdbx_description
1 polymer ?
#
loop_
_entity_poly.entity_id
_entity_poly.type
_entity_poly.pdbx_seq_one_letter_code
_entity_poly.pdbx_strand_id
1 'polypeptide(L)'
;MAEPVDAWWRRRQWSRGVPVPYAVGEFRAEWASWPVLVRQYHPDWNAGVVLTQIPPAADVLLTWECDVGHVFVATPSEQRSRPGRERRRSVWCPECAVLAQPQRWPVLPEDWPSAVPVPQRAVRSSGRQTLPAAPARGLPGGAVASSRRTPARTRTGSTAGRGRSTRTGAPRTICPKTPRLPSGESFVCQCAPAPASAVEAELRAGLRARLDLTFEHTAIRLDRPFHEHVEVWPDIILPELRVAIEYDSTGRHGLEHVGSREESDRRKDRATRAVGWEVVRIRTGRLPVLGPWDLQESGVSGRTIDRLVDVLREIRGPLFVDAYAR
;
A
#
# COMPACT_ATOMS: atom_id res chain seq x y z
N MET A 1 -12.49 -26.12 9.80
CA MET A 1 -12.65 -24.78 9.23
C MET A 1 -12.23 -23.78 10.29
N ALA A 2 -11.50 -22.73 9.89
CA ALA A 2 -11.16 -21.66 10.81
C ALA A 2 -12.44 -20.93 11.24
N GLU A 3 -12.55 -20.63 12.52
CA GLU A 3 -13.73 -20.00 13.12
C GLU A 3 -13.32 -18.78 13.97
N PRO A 4 -14.22 -17.82 14.22
CA PRO A 4 -13.95 -16.70 15.13
C PRO A 4 -13.59 -17.17 16.53
N VAL A 5 -12.72 -16.43 17.23
CA VAL A 5 -12.20 -16.78 18.56
C VAL A 5 -13.30 -17.12 19.59
N ASP A 6 -14.43 -16.42 19.58
CA ASP A 6 -15.57 -16.69 20.48
C ASP A 6 -16.25 -18.04 20.23
N ALA A 7 -16.40 -18.41 18.96
CA ALA A 7 -16.97 -19.69 18.56
C ALA A 7 -16.00 -20.82 18.90
N TRP A 8 -14.72 -20.61 18.61
CA TRP A 8 -13.64 -21.53 18.94
C TRP A 8 -13.57 -21.80 20.45
N TRP A 9 -13.57 -20.75 21.27
CA TRP A 9 -13.48 -20.89 22.72
C TRP A 9 -14.68 -21.64 23.29
N ARG A 10 -15.91 -21.29 22.88
CA ARG A 10 -17.13 -21.99 23.30
C ARG A 10 -17.13 -23.47 22.92
N ARG A 11 -16.70 -23.78 21.69
CA ARG A 11 -16.55 -25.17 21.24
C ARG A 11 -15.55 -25.93 22.11
N ARG A 12 -14.45 -25.30 22.50
CA ARG A 12 -13.44 -25.91 23.38
C ARG A 12 -13.98 -26.13 24.79
N GLN A 13 -14.72 -25.18 25.34
CA GLN A 13 -15.43 -25.33 26.63
C GLN A 13 -16.37 -26.53 26.60
N TRP A 14 -17.20 -26.64 25.57
CA TRP A 14 -18.09 -27.78 25.38
C TRP A 14 -17.32 -29.10 25.27
N SER A 15 -16.29 -29.15 24.42
CA SER A 15 -15.53 -30.38 24.17
C SER A 15 -14.73 -30.89 25.36
N ARG A 16 -14.22 -29.99 26.22
CA ARG A 16 -13.42 -30.34 27.40
C ARG A 16 -14.25 -30.37 28.69
N GLY A 17 -15.50 -29.91 28.67
CA GLY A 17 -16.39 -29.88 29.83
C GLY A 17 -15.95 -28.91 30.93
N VAL A 18 -15.12 -27.92 30.62
CA VAL A 18 -14.58 -26.95 31.58
C VAL A 18 -14.72 -25.51 31.08
N PRO A 19 -14.91 -24.52 31.97
CA PRO A 19 -15.08 -23.11 31.57
C PRO A 19 -13.79 -22.49 31.03
N VAL A 20 -12.62 -23.00 31.43
CA VAL A 20 -11.32 -22.55 30.94
C VAL A 20 -10.63 -23.77 30.31
N PRO A 21 -10.79 -23.99 28.99
CA PRO A 21 -10.28 -25.19 28.32
C PRO A 21 -8.78 -25.30 28.33
N TYR A 22 -8.09 -24.15 28.32
CA TYR A 22 -6.64 -24.04 28.31
C TYR A 22 -6.18 -23.03 29.35
N ALA A 23 -5.19 -23.39 30.17
CA ALA A 23 -4.68 -22.51 31.21
C ALA A 23 -3.84 -21.37 30.62
N VAL A 24 -3.85 -20.20 31.27
CA VAL A 24 -2.94 -19.10 30.89
C VAL A 24 -1.50 -19.59 31.01
N GLY A 25 -0.76 -19.56 29.89
CA GLY A 25 0.60 -20.06 29.82
C GLY A 25 0.77 -21.48 29.28
N GLU A 26 -0.29 -22.24 29.06
CA GLU A 26 -0.23 -23.65 28.59
C GLU A 26 0.64 -23.81 27.33
N PHE A 27 0.47 -22.92 26.35
CA PHE A 27 1.23 -22.92 25.10
C PHE A 27 2.41 -21.94 25.07
N ARG A 28 2.86 -21.44 26.23
CA ARG A 28 3.95 -20.44 26.30
C ARG A 28 5.23 -20.94 25.62
N ALA A 29 5.61 -22.18 25.88
CA ALA A 29 6.84 -22.76 25.31
C ALA A 29 6.77 -22.87 23.78
N GLU A 30 5.59 -23.23 23.25
CA GLU A 30 5.41 -23.34 21.81
C GLU A 30 5.47 -21.96 21.13
N TRP A 31 4.87 -20.93 21.74
CA TRP A 31 4.94 -19.56 21.23
C TRP A 31 6.31 -18.88 21.39
N ALA A 32 7.21 -19.42 22.21
CA ALA A 32 8.51 -18.82 22.49
C ALA A 32 9.39 -18.66 21.23
N SER A 33 9.18 -19.48 20.20
CA SER A 33 9.90 -19.37 18.92
C SER A 33 9.45 -18.18 18.06
N TRP A 34 8.34 -17.53 18.42
CA TRP A 34 7.73 -16.43 17.67
C TRP A 34 7.46 -15.21 18.57
N PRO A 35 8.50 -14.63 19.23
CA PRO A 35 8.33 -13.52 20.18
C PRO A 35 7.73 -12.27 19.53
N VAL A 36 7.91 -12.12 18.22
CA VAL A 36 7.31 -11.06 17.44
C VAL A 36 5.79 -11.19 17.39
N LEU A 37 5.25 -12.39 17.21
CA LEU A 37 3.80 -12.61 17.15
C LEU A 37 3.13 -12.35 18.49
N VAL A 38 3.84 -12.58 19.60
CA VAL A 38 3.37 -12.22 20.94
C VAL A 38 3.13 -10.72 21.06
N ARG A 39 3.96 -9.88 20.42
CA ARG A 39 3.77 -8.41 20.43
C ARG A 39 2.62 -7.93 19.56
N GLN A 40 2.25 -8.68 18.54
CA GLN A 40 1.16 -8.35 17.62
C GLN A 40 -0.21 -8.73 18.15
N TYR A 41 -0.26 -9.47 19.26
CA TYR A 41 -1.49 -10.06 19.77
C TYR A 41 -2.06 -9.23 20.91
N HIS A 42 -3.34 -8.88 20.78
CA HIS A 42 -4.09 -8.12 21.78
C HIS A 42 -5.25 -8.96 22.30
N PRO A 43 -5.25 -9.40 23.58
CA PRO A 43 -6.35 -10.16 24.16
C PRO A 43 -7.69 -9.43 24.09
N ASP A 44 -7.69 -8.09 24.24
CA ASP A 44 -8.89 -7.26 24.22
C ASP A 44 -9.63 -7.32 22.86
N TRP A 45 -8.91 -7.59 21.77
CA TRP A 45 -9.49 -7.76 20.43
C TRP A 45 -9.83 -9.22 20.11
N ASN A 46 -9.50 -10.13 21.02
CA ASN A 46 -9.64 -11.58 20.87
C ASN A 46 -10.43 -12.18 22.04
N ALA A 47 -11.47 -11.47 22.47
CA ALA A 47 -12.42 -11.90 23.51
C ALA A 47 -11.78 -12.20 24.89
N GLY A 48 -10.68 -11.52 25.21
CA GLY A 48 -9.96 -11.70 26.47
C GLY A 48 -9.16 -13.02 26.55
N VAL A 49 -9.16 -13.84 25.49
CA VAL A 49 -8.31 -15.03 25.41
C VAL A 49 -6.87 -14.56 25.24
N VAL A 50 -5.94 -15.11 26.02
CA VAL A 50 -4.52 -14.78 25.81
C VAL A 50 -3.88 -15.74 24.82
N LEU A 51 -2.89 -15.28 24.04
CA LEU A 51 -2.23 -16.09 23.01
C LEU A 51 -1.69 -17.43 23.55
N THR A 52 -1.21 -17.45 24.80
CA THR A 52 -0.68 -18.65 25.45
C THR A 52 -1.75 -19.69 25.84
N GLN A 53 -3.03 -19.39 25.65
CA GLN A 53 -4.14 -20.36 25.74
C GLN A 53 -4.53 -20.93 24.37
N ILE A 54 -3.89 -20.48 23.30
CA ILE A 54 -4.20 -20.87 21.93
C ILE A 54 -3.07 -21.77 21.42
N PRO A 55 -3.36 -23.03 21.06
CA PRO A 55 -2.37 -23.88 20.40
C PRO A 55 -1.90 -23.22 19.09
N PRO A 56 -0.59 -23.20 18.78
CA PRO A 56 -0.11 -22.71 17.50
C PRO A 56 -0.79 -23.40 16.30
N ALA A 57 -1.11 -24.69 16.39
CA ALA A 57 -1.79 -25.40 15.31
C ALA A 57 -3.31 -25.15 15.23
N ALA A 58 -3.88 -24.28 16.06
CA ALA A 58 -5.32 -24.06 16.08
C ALA A 58 -5.83 -23.36 14.81
N ASP A 59 -6.90 -23.91 14.25
CA ASP A 59 -7.71 -23.27 13.20
C ASP A 59 -8.67 -22.24 13.82
N VAL A 60 -8.11 -21.15 14.37
CA VAL A 60 -8.87 -20.05 14.96
C VAL A 60 -8.50 -18.75 14.26
N LEU A 61 -9.49 -17.93 13.91
CA LEU A 61 -9.28 -16.59 13.37
C LEU A 61 -9.00 -15.63 14.53
N LEU A 62 -7.84 -14.99 14.47
CA LEU A 62 -7.38 -14.03 15.46
C LEU A 62 -7.11 -12.69 14.79
N THR A 63 -7.33 -11.63 15.55
CA THR A 63 -7.03 -10.25 15.17
C THR A 63 -5.61 -9.91 15.64
N TRP A 64 -4.79 -9.40 14.72
CA TRP A 64 -3.38 -9.06 14.92
C TRP A 64 -3.14 -7.59 14.56
N GLU A 65 -2.17 -6.95 15.21
CA GLU A 65 -1.64 -5.63 14.85
C GLU A 65 -0.18 -5.77 14.43
N CYS A 66 0.23 -5.18 13.30
CA CYS A 66 1.66 -5.14 12.95
C CYS A 66 2.41 -3.98 13.62
N ASP A 67 3.75 -3.99 13.58
CA ASP A 67 4.59 -2.92 14.16
C ASP A 67 4.34 -1.52 13.52
N VAL A 68 3.60 -1.46 12.41
CA VAL A 68 3.22 -0.22 11.70
C VAL A 68 1.76 0.20 12.03
N GLY A 69 1.02 -0.60 12.79
CA GLY A 69 -0.35 -0.30 13.21
C GLY A 69 -1.47 -0.88 12.33
N HIS A 70 -1.15 -1.65 11.28
CA HIS A 70 -2.20 -2.33 10.49
C HIS A 70 -2.83 -3.46 11.29
N VAL A 71 -4.16 -3.45 11.36
CA VAL A 71 -4.97 -4.49 11.99
C VAL A 71 -5.50 -5.46 10.94
N PHE A 72 -5.30 -6.76 11.14
CA PHE A 72 -5.73 -7.79 10.18
C PHE A 72 -6.10 -9.12 10.88
N VAL A 73 -6.89 -9.95 10.19
CA VAL A 73 -7.35 -11.25 10.70
C VAL A 73 -6.59 -12.38 9.99
N ALA A 74 -6.05 -13.30 10.78
CA ALA A 74 -5.36 -14.49 10.27
C ALA A 74 -5.37 -15.63 11.30
N THR A 75 -5.25 -16.86 10.83
CA THR A 75 -4.98 -18.00 11.73
C THR A 75 -3.55 -18.00 12.24
N PRO A 76 -3.28 -18.61 13.42
CA PRO A 76 -1.92 -18.90 13.88
C PRO A 76 -1.02 -19.52 12.82
N SER A 77 -1.52 -20.50 12.06
CA SER A 77 -0.75 -21.18 11.02
C SER A 77 -0.40 -20.25 9.86
N GLU A 78 -1.36 -19.43 9.40
CA GLU A 78 -1.11 -18.44 8.35
C GLU A 78 -0.10 -17.38 8.79
N GLN A 79 -0.21 -16.91 10.03
CA GLN A 79 0.68 -15.90 10.58
C GLN A 79 2.13 -16.41 10.69
N ARG A 80 2.31 -17.70 10.94
CA ARG A 80 3.63 -18.35 10.98
C ARG A 80 4.16 -18.77 9.61
N SER A 81 3.30 -19.16 8.68
CA SER A 81 3.69 -19.88 7.45
C SER A 81 3.92 -18.98 6.23
N ARG A 82 3.62 -17.68 6.31
CA ARG A 82 3.72 -16.76 5.16
C ARG A 82 5.11 -16.07 5.09
N PRO A 83 5.75 -16.01 3.91
CA PRO A 83 7.10 -16.54 3.78
C PRO A 83 8.20 -15.51 3.48
N GLY A 84 9.46 -15.90 3.77
CA GLY A 84 10.52 -15.84 2.75
C GLY A 84 11.78 -15.01 3.05
N ARG A 85 12.92 -15.50 2.56
CA ARG A 85 14.32 -15.09 2.84
C ARG A 85 14.68 -13.61 2.56
N GLU A 86 13.78 -12.78 2.03
CA GLU A 86 14.10 -11.42 1.60
C GLU A 86 13.97 -10.34 2.69
N ARG A 87 13.29 -10.61 3.81
CA ARG A 87 13.41 -9.76 5.00
C ARG A 87 13.43 -10.60 6.27
N ARG A 88 14.63 -10.92 6.74
CA ARG A 88 14.89 -11.55 8.04
C ARG A 88 14.40 -10.76 9.27
N ARG A 89 13.63 -9.66 9.14
CA ARG A 89 13.35 -8.74 10.26
C ARG A 89 12.00 -8.00 10.28
N SER A 90 11.09 -8.19 9.33
CA SER A 90 9.77 -7.53 9.39
C SER A 90 8.65 -8.55 9.31
N VAL A 91 7.78 -8.47 10.30
CA VAL A 91 6.65 -9.36 10.53
C VAL A 91 5.72 -9.44 9.34
N TRP A 92 5.06 -10.58 9.15
CA TRP A 92 4.08 -10.71 8.08
C TRP A 92 2.80 -9.94 8.44
N CYS A 93 2.40 -9.05 7.54
CA CYS A 93 1.14 -8.31 7.54
C CYS A 93 0.74 -8.15 6.06
N PRO A 94 -0.53 -8.40 5.69
CA PRO A 94 -0.95 -8.37 4.29
C PRO A 94 -0.73 -6.99 3.64
N GLU A 95 -0.98 -5.92 4.38
CA GLU A 95 -0.86 -4.54 3.94
C GLU A 95 0.61 -4.17 3.76
N CYS A 96 1.44 -4.43 4.79
CA CYS A 96 2.88 -4.25 4.71
C CYS A 96 3.51 -5.11 3.61
N ALA A 97 3.01 -6.33 3.38
CA ALA A 97 3.53 -7.20 2.32
C ALA A 97 3.24 -6.64 0.93
N VAL A 98 2.07 -6.02 0.71
CA VAL A 98 1.76 -5.31 -0.54
C VAL A 98 2.69 -4.10 -0.71
N LEU A 99 2.84 -3.28 0.32
CA LEU A 99 3.70 -2.10 0.31
C LEU A 99 5.19 -2.44 0.16
N ALA A 100 5.62 -3.60 0.67
CA ALA A 100 7.02 -4.01 0.71
C ALA A 100 7.48 -4.82 -0.50
N GLN A 101 6.56 -5.25 -1.38
CA GLN A 101 6.93 -5.94 -2.62
C GLN A 101 7.83 -5.00 -3.43
N PRO A 102 9.10 -5.36 -3.69
CA PRO A 102 9.95 -4.55 -4.55
C PRO A 102 9.25 -4.46 -5.89
N GLN A 103 8.93 -3.22 -6.29
CA GLN A 103 8.23 -2.96 -7.54
C GLN A 103 8.99 -3.67 -8.66
N ARG A 104 8.40 -4.74 -9.19
CA ARG A 104 8.91 -5.39 -10.38
C ARG A 104 8.46 -4.50 -11.51
N TRP A 105 9.42 -3.73 -12.02
CA TRP A 105 9.23 -2.98 -13.25
C TRP A 105 8.63 -3.91 -14.31
N PRO A 106 7.66 -3.47 -15.12
CA PRO A 106 7.25 -4.23 -16.28
C PRO A 106 8.48 -4.59 -17.11
N VAL A 107 8.57 -5.82 -17.62
CA VAL A 107 9.60 -6.18 -18.59
C VAL A 107 9.41 -5.22 -19.77
N LEU A 108 10.43 -4.40 -20.01
CA LEU A 108 10.41 -3.40 -21.07
C LEU A 108 10.38 -4.13 -22.43
N PRO A 109 9.60 -3.65 -23.41
CA PRO A 109 9.64 -4.15 -24.78
C PRO A 109 11.06 -4.13 -25.37
N GLU A 110 11.36 -5.02 -26.31
CA GLU A 110 12.72 -5.12 -26.90
C GLU A 110 13.13 -3.90 -27.72
N ASP A 111 12.16 -3.16 -28.27
CA ASP A 111 12.33 -1.95 -29.09
C ASP A 111 12.49 -0.66 -28.25
N TRP A 112 12.72 -0.81 -26.95
CA TRP A 112 12.85 0.32 -26.04
C TRP A 112 14.14 1.12 -26.26
N PRO A 113 14.07 2.44 -26.56
CA PRO A 113 15.25 3.22 -26.91
C PRO A 113 16.26 3.30 -25.75
N SER A 114 17.51 2.96 -26.07
CA SER A 114 18.67 2.88 -25.16
C SER A 114 19.07 4.22 -24.54
N ALA A 115 18.67 5.34 -25.16
CA ALA A 115 19.01 6.69 -24.74
C ALA A 115 18.22 7.16 -23.51
N VAL A 116 17.17 6.45 -23.12
CA VAL A 116 16.30 6.89 -22.04
C VAL A 116 16.57 6.04 -20.79
N PRO A 117 16.99 6.66 -19.66
CA PRO A 117 17.52 5.95 -18.51
C PRO A 117 16.58 4.86 -17.99
N VAL A 118 17.14 3.68 -17.72
CA VAL A 118 16.42 2.65 -16.97
C VAL A 118 16.16 3.25 -15.58
N PRO A 119 14.90 3.35 -15.13
CA PRO A 119 14.59 3.98 -13.86
C PRO A 119 15.34 3.25 -12.76
N GLN A 120 16.15 4.00 -12.03
CA GLN A 120 17.01 3.45 -11.01
C GLN A 120 16.12 2.84 -9.93
N ARG A 121 16.22 1.53 -9.72
CA ARG A 121 15.72 0.91 -8.49
C ARG A 121 16.32 1.73 -7.36
N ALA A 122 15.49 2.37 -6.53
CA ALA A 122 15.96 3.15 -5.39
C ALA A 122 16.95 2.29 -4.60
N VAL A 123 18.24 2.58 -4.78
CA VAL A 123 19.30 1.89 -4.07
C VAL A 123 19.16 2.43 -2.66
N ARG A 124 18.69 1.60 -1.73
CA ARG A 124 18.80 1.95 -0.32
C ARG A 124 20.27 2.18 -0.07
N SER A 125 20.67 3.44 0.13
CA SER A 125 21.98 3.76 0.65
C SER A 125 22.09 3.03 1.99
N SER A 126 22.83 1.93 2.00
CA SER A 126 23.13 1.22 3.24
C SER A 126 24.17 2.06 3.97
N GLY A 127 23.68 2.97 4.80
CA GLY A 127 24.54 3.86 5.58
C GLY A 127 23.70 4.98 6.17
N ARG A 128 23.72 5.08 7.50
CA ARG A 128 23.33 6.29 8.21
C ARG A 128 24.26 7.39 7.69
N GLN A 129 23.77 8.29 6.86
CA GLN A 129 24.52 9.49 6.50
C GLN A 129 24.54 10.38 7.73
N THR A 130 25.50 10.14 8.63
CA THR A 130 25.92 11.16 9.57
C THR A 130 26.55 12.27 8.73
N LEU A 131 26.10 13.50 8.95
CA LEU A 131 26.70 14.72 8.40
C LEU A 131 28.23 14.64 8.50
N PRO A 132 28.98 15.14 7.50
CA PRO A 132 30.44 15.06 7.53
C PRO A 132 30.99 15.77 8.76
N ALA A 133 31.68 15.00 9.61
CA ALA A 133 32.46 15.56 10.71
C ALA A 133 33.63 16.38 10.12
N ALA A 134 33.94 17.50 10.77
CA ALA A 134 35.04 18.38 10.42
C ALA A 134 36.39 17.62 10.31
N PRO A 135 37.31 18.02 9.43
CA PRO A 135 38.50 17.25 9.13
C PRO A 135 39.48 17.27 10.30
N ALA A 136 39.71 16.12 10.92
CA ALA A 136 40.83 15.91 11.82
C ALA A 136 42.10 15.56 11.00
N ARG A 137 43.19 16.25 11.29
CA ARG A 137 44.53 16.04 10.71
C ARG A 137 45.10 14.68 11.13
N GLY A 138 45.61 13.93 10.15
CA GLY A 138 46.93 13.29 10.23
C GLY A 138 47.06 11.80 10.57
N LEU A 139 47.65 11.08 9.60
CA LEU A 139 48.62 9.96 9.69
C LEU A 139 48.14 8.49 9.56
N PRO A 140 49.01 7.61 8.99
CA PRO A 140 48.59 6.56 8.05
C PRO A 140 48.75 5.13 8.61
N GLY A 141 48.09 4.17 7.97
CA GLY A 141 48.43 2.77 8.20
C GLY A 141 47.56 1.76 7.47
N GLY A 142 48.19 0.99 6.59
CA GLY A 142 47.95 -0.46 6.50
C GLY A 142 46.87 -0.94 5.53
N ALA A 143 47.32 -1.34 4.34
CA ALA A 143 46.59 -2.22 3.44
C ALA A 143 46.30 -3.59 4.07
N VAL A 144 45.16 -4.20 3.71
CA VAL A 144 45.08 -5.64 3.39
C VAL A 144 43.90 -5.89 2.45
N ALA A 145 44.22 -6.47 1.29
CA ALA A 145 43.28 -7.03 0.34
C ALA A 145 42.84 -8.44 0.77
N SER A 146 41.60 -8.82 0.46
CA SER A 146 41.26 -10.24 0.30
C SER A 146 40.10 -10.41 -0.69
N SER A 147 40.48 -10.62 -1.94
CA SER A 147 39.66 -11.18 -3.01
C SER A 147 39.27 -12.63 -2.72
N ARG A 148 37.97 -12.96 -2.81
CA ARG A 148 37.52 -14.34 -3.08
C ARG A 148 36.51 -14.35 -4.23
N ARG A 149 36.96 -14.90 -5.36
CA ARG A 149 36.16 -15.34 -6.50
C ARG A 149 35.47 -16.65 -6.15
N THR A 150 34.23 -16.82 -6.61
CA THR A 150 33.53 -18.11 -6.62
C THR A 150 33.08 -18.39 -8.06
N PRO A 151 33.23 -19.61 -8.59
CA PRO A 151 33.05 -19.88 -10.01
C PRO A 151 31.59 -20.15 -10.38
N ALA A 152 31.24 -19.76 -11.60
CA ALA A 152 30.00 -20.11 -12.27
C ALA A 152 30.02 -21.58 -12.69
N ARG A 153 28.96 -22.33 -12.36
CA ARG A 153 28.65 -23.64 -12.96
C ARG A 153 27.42 -23.53 -13.83
N THR A 154 27.63 -23.73 -15.11
CA THR A 154 26.65 -24.11 -16.12
C THR A 154 26.02 -25.46 -15.78
N ARG A 155 24.70 -25.58 -15.97
CA ARG A 155 24.04 -26.87 -16.21
C ARG A 155 22.87 -26.68 -17.16
N THR A 156 22.95 -27.43 -18.25
CA THR A 156 22.04 -27.61 -19.37
C THR A 156 21.02 -28.73 -19.09
N GLY A 157 19.83 -28.60 -19.71
CA GLY A 157 18.83 -29.65 -20.01
C GLY A 157 18.03 -30.23 -18.83
N SER A 158 16.78 -30.67 -18.93
CA SER A 158 15.78 -30.72 -20.01
C SER A 158 14.46 -31.24 -19.39
N THR A 159 13.32 -30.73 -19.86
CA THR A 159 11.97 -31.35 -20.01
C THR A 159 11.28 -32.12 -18.87
N ALA A 160 10.07 -31.68 -18.48
CA ALA A 160 8.79 -32.36 -18.75
C ALA A 160 7.60 -31.58 -18.14
N GLY A 161 6.51 -31.47 -18.90
CA GLY A 161 5.48 -30.45 -18.72
C GLY A 161 4.27 -30.79 -17.84
N ARG A 162 3.39 -29.80 -17.72
CA ARG A 162 1.93 -29.95 -17.74
C ARG A 162 1.33 -28.59 -18.12
N GLY A 163 1.03 -28.46 -19.41
CA GLY A 163 0.42 -27.27 -19.99
C GLY A 163 -1.00 -27.08 -19.46
N ARG A 164 -1.24 -25.94 -18.83
CA ARG A 164 -2.60 -25.42 -18.64
C ARG A 164 -2.80 -24.37 -19.72
N SER A 165 -3.67 -24.70 -20.68
CA SER A 165 -4.10 -23.81 -21.76
C SER A 165 -4.53 -22.47 -21.19
N THR A 166 -3.75 -21.43 -21.45
CA THR A 166 -4.14 -20.04 -21.21
C THR A 166 -4.67 -19.53 -22.54
N ARG A 167 -5.98 -19.23 -22.57
CA ARG A 167 -6.61 -18.48 -23.65
C ARG A 167 -5.80 -17.21 -23.89
N THR A 168 -5.14 -17.13 -25.04
CA THR A 168 -4.42 -15.95 -25.53
C THR A 168 -5.45 -14.85 -25.78
N GLY A 169 -5.61 -13.94 -24.81
CA GLY A 169 -6.20 -12.64 -25.07
C GLY A 169 -5.27 -11.84 -25.99
N ALA A 170 -5.85 -11.08 -26.93
CA ALA A 170 -5.10 -10.19 -27.82
C ALA A 170 -4.11 -9.31 -27.02
N PRO A 171 -2.89 -9.06 -27.54
CA PRO A 171 -1.93 -8.22 -26.85
C PRO A 171 -2.53 -6.84 -26.64
N ARG A 172 -2.69 -6.44 -25.37
CA ARG A 172 -3.15 -5.11 -25.01
C ARG A 172 -2.01 -4.13 -25.26
N THR A 173 -2.16 -3.27 -26.26
CA THR A 173 -1.20 -2.21 -26.56
C THR A 173 -1.28 -1.14 -25.47
N ILE A 174 -0.17 -0.87 -24.80
CA ILE A 174 -0.07 0.19 -23.78
C ILE A 174 0.18 1.53 -24.47
N CYS A 175 -0.45 2.61 -23.99
CA CYS A 175 -0.26 3.95 -24.54
C CYS A 175 1.22 4.40 -24.44
N PRO A 176 1.86 4.81 -25.55
CA PRO A 176 3.27 5.20 -25.57
C PRO A 176 3.52 6.65 -25.10
N LYS A 177 2.46 7.42 -24.84
CA LYS A 177 2.55 8.86 -24.53
C LYS A 177 2.89 9.16 -23.07
N THR A 178 2.79 8.19 -22.18
CA THR A 178 3.16 8.38 -20.77
C THR A 178 4.67 8.56 -20.65
N PRO A 179 5.16 9.69 -20.11
CA PRO A 179 6.58 9.92 -19.90
C PRO A 179 7.16 8.91 -18.90
N ARG A 180 8.45 8.59 -19.07
CA ARG A 180 9.14 7.63 -18.20
C ARG A 180 9.56 8.28 -16.91
N LEU A 181 8.63 8.27 -15.97
CA LEU A 181 8.84 8.79 -14.63
C LEU A 181 8.97 7.64 -13.62
N PRO A 182 9.61 7.89 -12.47
CA PRO A 182 9.58 6.96 -11.34
C PRO A 182 8.14 6.60 -10.96
N SER A 183 7.94 5.42 -10.38
CA SER A 183 6.63 5.05 -9.85
C SER A 183 6.21 6.04 -8.76
N GLY A 184 4.94 6.44 -8.81
CA GLY A 184 4.36 7.44 -7.94
C GLY A 184 4.73 8.87 -8.32
N GLU A 185 5.57 9.12 -9.33
CA GLU A 185 5.82 10.49 -9.76
C GLU A 185 4.55 11.11 -10.38
N SER A 186 4.22 12.33 -9.98
CA SER A 186 3.15 13.10 -10.59
C SER A 186 3.67 14.02 -11.68
N PHE A 187 2.85 14.27 -12.69
CA PHE A 187 3.24 15.05 -13.87
C PHE A 187 2.04 15.59 -14.62
N VAL A 188 2.30 16.49 -15.57
CA VAL A 188 1.31 16.95 -16.54
C VAL A 188 1.23 15.93 -17.68
N CYS A 189 0.10 15.24 -17.79
CA CYS A 189 -0.10 14.22 -18.80
C CYS A 189 -0.81 14.77 -20.05
N GLN A 190 -0.31 14.38 -21.23
CA GLN A 190 -0.93 14.69 -22.52
C GLN A 190 -2.22 13.87 -22.79
N CYS A 191 -2.34 12.70 -22.16
CA CYS A 191 -3.49 11.80 -22.29
C CYS A 191 -4.58 12.04 -21.25
N ALA A 192 -4.32 12.86 -20.23
CA ALA A 192 -5.32 13.16 -19.24
C ALA A 192 -6.54 13.80 -19.91
N PRO A 193 -7.77 13.39 -19.56
CA PRO A 193 -8.96 14.07 -20.01
C PRO A 193 -8.87 15.55 -19.60
N ALA A 194 -9.42 16.43 -20.44
CA ALA A 194 -9.54 17.83 -20.08
C ALA A 194 -10.33 17.96 -18.76
N PRO A 195 -10.00 18.90 -17.87
CA PRO A 195 -10.74 19.13 -16.62
C PRO A 195 -12.23 19.22 -16.94
N ALA A 196 -13.00 18.26 -16.45
CA ALA A 196 -14.24 17.87 -17.10
C ALA A 196 -15.45 18.64 -16.54
N SER A 197 -15.29 19.36 -15.42
CA SER A 197 -16.40 20.03 -14.75
C SER A 197 -16.06 21.39 -14.14
N ALA A 198 -17.04 22.30 -14.12
CA ALA A 198 -16.96 23.56 -13.37
C ALA A 198 -16.68 23.30 -11.87
N VAL A 199 -17.15 22.17 -11.36
CA VAL A 199 -16.98 21.75 -9.96
C VAL A 199 -15.51 21.45 -9.63
N GLU A 200 -14.77 20.78 -10.52
CA GLU A 200 -13.31 20.60 -10.35
C GLU A 200 -12.57 21.95 -10.30
N ALA A 201 -13.00 22.92 -11.12
CA ALA A 201 -12.41 24.25 -11.13
C ALA A 201 -12.69 25.01 -9.82
N GLU A 202 -13.91 24.93 -9.30
CA GLU A 202 -14.29 25.49 -7.99
C GLU A 202 -13.50 24.85 -6.84
N LEU A 203 -13.37 23.52 -6.84
CA LEU A 203 -12.59 22.79 -5.85
C LEU A 203 -11.12 23.20 -5.87
N ARG A 204 -10.52 23.28 -7.07
CA ARG A 204 -9.14 23.75 -7.27
C ARG A 204 -8.96 25.19 -6.82
N ALA A 205 -9.89 26.09 -7.13
CA ALA A 205 -9.85 27.48 -6.71
C ALA A 205 -9.96 27.61 -5.18
N GLY A 206 -10.88 26.85 -4.57
CA GLY A 206 -11.08 26.84 -3.12
C GLY A 206 -9.85 26.37 -2.35
N LEU A 207 -9.16 25.34 -2.86
CA LEU A 207 -7.89 24.86 -2.31
C LEU A 207 -6.76 25.85 -2.51
N ARG A 208 -6.60 26.43 -3.71
CA ARG A 208 -5.60 27.47 -4.00
C ARG A 208 -5.75 28.71 -3.11
N ALA A 209 -6.97 29.03 -2.68
CA ALA A 209 -7.22 30.14 -1.77
C ALA A 209 -6.73 29.87 -0.35
N ARG A 210 -6.56 28.61 0.05
CA ARG A 210 -6.16 28.20 1.42
C ARG A 210 -4.74 27.66 1.49
N LEU A 211 -4.24 27.07 0.42
CA LEU A 211 -2.97 26.35 0.38
C LEU A 211 -2.14 26.80 -0.82
N ASP A 212 -0.85 27.01 -0.58
CA ASP A 212 0.16 27.30 -1.59
C ASP A 212 0.84 26.01 -2.07
N LEU A 213 0.13 25.25 -2.90
CA LEU A 213 0.56 23.95 -3.44
C LEU A 213 0.61 23.96 -4.98
N THR A 214 1.26 22.95 -5.56
CA THR A 214 1.22 22.69 -7.00
C THR A 214 -0.13 22.05 -7.38
N PHE A 215 -0.79 22.58 -8.42
CA PHE A 215 -2.11 22.10 -8.90
C PHE A 215 -2.14 21.81 -10.41
N GLU A 216 -1.01 21.91 -11.08
CA GLU A 216 -0.86 21.79 -12.53
C GLU A 216 -0.73 20.32 -12.97
N HIS A 217 -0.36 19.42 -12.06
CA HIS A 217 -0.19 18.00 -12.35
C HIS A 217 -1.55 17.31 -12.57
N THR A 218 -1.63 16.46 -13.59
CA THR A 218 -2.88 15.79 -14.02
C THR A 218 -2.79 14.27 -14.02
N ALA A 219 -1.61 13.70 -13.78
CA ALA A 219 -1.44 12.25 -13.69
C ALA A 219 -0.44 11.83 -12.63
N ILE A 220 -0.58 10.57 -12.18
CA ILE A 220 0.38 9.87 -11.33
C ILE A 220 0.83 8.60 -12.03
N ARG A 221 2.14 8.35 -12.08
CA ARG A 221 2.74 7.15 -12.67
C ARG A 221 2.45 5.91 -11.80
N LEU A 222 1.89 4.85 -12.40
CA LEU A 222 1.56 3.60 -11.71
C LEU A 222 2.57 2.46 -11.98
N ASP A 223 2.80 1.54 -11.04
CA ASP A 223 3.67 0.39 -11.32
C ASP A 223 3.08 -0.63 -12.31
N ARG A 224 1.74 -0.71 -12.38
CA ARG A 224 1.03 -1.67 -13.23
C ARG A 224 0.09 -0.94 -14.18
N PRO A 225 -0.18 -1.52 -15.36
CA PRO A 225 -1.20 -0.99 -16.24
C PRO A 225 -2.58 -0.95 -15.57
N PHE A 226 -3.23 0.19 -15.67
CA PHE A 226 -4.63 0.39 -15.36
C PHE A 226 -5.34 0.72 -16.68
N HIS A 227 -6.22 -0.19 -17.12
CA HIS A 227 -6.69 -0.24 -18.52
C HIS A 227 -5.52 -0.26 -19.51
N GLU A 228 -5.47 0.70 -20.44
CA GLU A 228 -4.46 0.80 -21.51
C GLU A 228 -3.34 1.79 -21.15
N HIS A 229 -3.34 2.30 -19.92
CA HIS A 229 -2.42 3.32 -19.42
C HIS A 229 -1.60 2.79 -18.25
N VAL A 230 -0.42 3.39 -18.03
CA VAL A 230 0.44 3.12 -16.86
C VAL A 230 0.50 4.34 -15.93
N GLU A 231 -0.61 5.05 -15.92
CA GLU A 231 -0.86 6.29 -15.21
C GLU A 231 -2.32 6.30 -14.75
N VAL A 232 -2.59 7.09 -13.72
CA VAL A 232 -3.94 7.37 -13.24
C VAL A 232 -4.18 8.87 -13.29
N TRP A 233 -5.44 9.26 -13.52
CA TRP A 233 -5.88 10.65 -13.59
C TRP A 233 -6.90 10.92 -12.48
N PRO A 234 -6.46 11.40 -11.32
CA PRO A 234 -7.33 12.01 -10.32
C PRO A 234 -7.77 13.40 -10.75
N ASP A 235 -8.88 13.88 -10.19
CA ASP A 235 -9.41 15.22 -10.48
C ASP A 235 -8.48 16.34 -10.01
N ILE A 236 -7.88 16.14 -8.83
CA ILE A 236 -6.86 17.03 -8.28
C ILE A 236 -5.71 16.19 -7.70
N ILE A 237 -4.49 16.63 -7.99
CA ILE A 237 -3.26 16.06 -7.46
C ILE A 237 -2.59 17.12 -6.59
N LEU A 238 -2.20 16.76 -5.37
CA LEU A 238 -1.41 17.57 -4.46
C LEU A 238 -0.03 16.90 -4.27
N PRO A 239 0.98 17.22 -5.11
CA PRO A 239 2.27 16.54 -5.12
C PRO A 239 3.03 16.58 -3.79
N GLU A 240 3.07 17.75 -3.15
CA GLU A 240 3.81 17.99 -1.90
C GLU A 240 3.22 17.16 -0.75
N LEU A 241 1.90 16.98 -0.77
CA LEU A 241 1.20 16.16 0.22
C LEU A 241 1.13 14.69 -0.19
N ARG A 242 1.48 14.31 -1.43
CA ARG A 242 1.24 12.95 -1.96
C ARG A 242 -0.22 12.52 -1.75
N VAL A 243 -1.17 13.41 -2.03
CA VAL A 243 -2.62 13.15 -1.93
C VAL A 243 -3.27 13.38 -3.30
N ALA A 244 -4.08 12.41 -3.72
CA ALA A 244 -4.96 12.49 -4.88
C ALA A 244 -6.39 12.68 -4.40
N ILE A 245 -7.14 13.55 -5.06
CA ILE A 245 -8.52 13.87 -4.72
C ILE A 245 -9.41 13.53 -5.91
N GLU A 246 -10.52 12.85 -5.63
CA GLU A 246 -11.55 12.52 -6.61
C GLU A 246 -12.88 13.14 -6.15
N TYR A 247 -13.64 13.69 -7.06
CA TYR A 247 -14.98 14.22 -6.85
C TYR A 247 -15.98 13.32 -7.58
N ASP A 248 -16.63 12.45 -6.81
CA ASP A 248 -17.63 11.54 -7.36
C ASP A 248 -19.02 12.15 -7.24
N SER A 249 -19.70 12.31 -8.37
CA SER A 249 -21.12 12.63 -8.41
C SER A 249 -21.95 11.47 -8.95
N THR A 250 -23.23 11.38 -8.58
CA THR A 250 -24.12 10.33 -9.10
C THR A 250 -24.40 10.44 -10.61
N GLY A 251 -23.86 11.47 -11.28
CA GLY A 251 -24.05 11.74 -12.69
C GLY A 251 -25.49 12.12 -13.07
N ARG A 252 -25.72 12.40 -14.35
CA ARG A 252 -27.06 12.69 -14.90
C ARG A 252 -28.00 11.48 -14.93
N HIS A 253 -27.47 10.27 -14.80
CA HIS A 253 -28.24 9.01 -14.95
C HIS A 253 -28.25 8.11 -13.70
N GLY A 254 -27.67 8.53 -12.56
CA GLY A 254 -27.79 7.82 -11.28
C GLY A 254 -27.09 6.46 -11.19
N LEU A 255 -26.29 6.09 -12.19
CA LEU A 255 -25.58 4.80 -12.31
C LEU A 255 -24.05 4.96 -12.29
N GLU A 256 -23.56 6.18 -12.16
CA GLU A 256 -22.14 6.44 -11.95
C GLU A 256 -21.75 5.96 -10.53
N HIS A 257 -20.68 5.17 -10.45
CA HIS A 257 -20.13 4.60 -9.21
C HIS A 257 -20.97 3.56 -8.46
N VAL A 258 -21.83 2.80 -9.15
CA VAL A 258 -22.54 1.63 -8.57
C VAL A 258 -22.10 0.33 -9.26
N GLY A 259 -21.88 -0.73 -8.49
CA GLY A 259 -21.57 -2.08 -9.01
C GLY A 259 -20.17 -2.21 -9.62
N SER A 260 -20.06 -2.62 -10.88
CA SER A 260 -18.76 -2.86 -11.55
C SER A 260 -17.88 -1.60 -11.65
N ARG A 261 -18.49 -0.41 -11.63
CA ARG A 261 -17.76 0.87 -11.58
C ARG A 261 -17.13 1.11 -10.20
N GLU A 262 -17.83 0.76 -9.11
CA GLU A 262 -17.29 0.82 -7.74
C GLU A 262 -16.08 -0.13 -7.56
N GLU A 263 -16.11 -1.32 -8.16
CA GLU A 263 -14.97 -2.24 -8.14
C GLU A 263 -13.77 -1.70 -8.92
N SER A 264 -14.02 -1.01 -10.04
CA SER A 264 -12.99 -0.32 -10.81
C SER A 264 -12.38 0.85 -10.03
N ASP A 265 -13.21 1.62 -9.34
CA ASP A 265 -12.81 2.72 -8.46
C ASP A 265 -11.93 2.22 -7.31
N ARG A 266 -12.36 1.17 -6.61
CA ARG A 266 -11.53 0.53 -5.58
C ARG A 266 -10.21 0.00 -6.14
N ARG A 267 -10.19 -0.47 -7.39
CA ARG A 267 -8.96 -0.92 -8.05
C ARG A 267 -8.06 0.27 -8.40
N LYS A 268 -8.62 1.39 -8.87
CA LYS A 268 -7.91 2.66 -9.11
C LYS A 268 -7.24 3.12 -7.81
N ASP A 269 -8.02 3.21 -6.73
CA ASP A 269 -7.56 3.61 -5.41
C ASP A 269 -6.43 2.74 -4.88
N ARG A 270 -6.56 1.41 -5.00
CA ARG A 270 -5.49 0.47 -4.61
C ARG A 270 -4.23 0.66 -5.45
N ALA A 271 -4.36 0.95 -6.74
CA ALA A 271 -3.21 1.18 -7.62
C ALA A 271 -2.49 2.48 -7.25
N THR A 272 -3.24 3.55 -6.97
CA THR A 272 -2.71 4.85 -6.52
C THR A 272 -2.02 4.72 -5.15
N ARG A 273 -2.66 4.03 -4.19
CA ARG A 273 -2.05 3.77 -2.86
C ARG A 273 -0.79 2.91 -2.93
N ALA A 274 -0.74 1.94 -3.84
CA ALA A 274 0.44 1.09 -4.02
C ALA A 274 1.69 1.86 -4.47
N VAL A 275 1.53 3.07 -5.03
CA VAL A 275 2.62 3.94 -5.46
C VAL A 275 2.90 5.09 -4.49
N GLY A 276 2.40 5.00 -3.25
CA GLY A 276 2.75 5.90 -2.15
C GLY A 276 1.89 7.16 -2.05
N TRP A 277 0.69 7.14 -2.63
CA TRP A 277 -0.27 8.25 -2.57
C TRP A 277 -1.45 7.91 -1.69
N GLU A 278 -1.98 8.89 -0.96
CA GLU A 278 -3.32 8.74 -0.37
C GLU A 278 -4.40 9.21 -1.34
N VAL A 279 -5.60 8.64 -1.20
CA VAL A 279 -6.76 9.01 -2.01
C VAL A 279 -7.87 9.48 -1.08
N VAL A 280 -8.40 10.66 -1.37
CA VAL A 280 -9.55 11.27 -0.68
C VAL A 280 -10.67 11.44 -1.70
N ARG A 281 -11.81 10.79 -1.50
CA ARG A 281 -12.98 10.99 -2.38
C ARG A 281 -13.98 11.92 -1.74
N ILE A 282 -14.44 12.93 -2.48
CA ILE A 282 -15.61 13.74 -2.13
C ILE A 282 -16.80 13.12 -2.87
N ARG A 283 -17.64 12.39 -2.13
CA ARG A 283 -18.79 11.70 -2.68
C ARG A 283 -20.05 12.53 -2.46
N THR A 284 -20.78 12.80 -3.53
CA THR A 284 -22.03 13.56 -3.47
C THR A 284 -23.27 12.68 -3.59
N GLY A 285 -24.37 13.13 -2.97
CA GLY A 285 -25.63 12.39 -2.96
C GLY A 285 -25.64 11.25 -1.93
N ARG A 286 -26.24 10.11 -2.29
CA ARG A 286 -26.38 8.92 -1.41
C ARG A 286 -25.27 7.88 -1.60
N LEU A 287 -24.12 8.28 -2.13
CA LEU A 287 -23.02 7.37 -2.39
C LEU A 287 -22.31 6.96 -1.07
N PRO A 288 -22.11 5.65 -0.82
CA PRO A 288 -21.42 5.18 0.38
C PRO A 288 -19.93 5.53 0.34
N VAL A 289 -19.31 5.77 1.49
CA VAL A 289 -17.85 5.96 1.61
C VAL A 289 -17.09 4.70 1.19
N LEU A 290 -15.96 4.86 0.51
CA LEU A 290 -15.09 3.76 0.06
C LEU A 290 -13.77 3.70 0.83
N GLY A 291 -13.24 4.86 1.22
CA GLY A 291 -12.01 5.02 1.99
C GLY A 291 -12.23 5.64 3.36
N PRO A 292 -11.25 5.51 4.27
CA PRO A 292 -11.32 6.07 5.63
C PRO A 292 -11.33 7.60 5.65
N TRP A 293 -10.86 8.24 4.58
CA TRP A 293 -10.72 9.69 4.45
C TRP A 293 -11.81 10.33 3.58
N ASP A 294 -12.77 9.53 3.10
CA ASP A 294 -13.78 10.01 2.16
C ASP A 294 -14.75 10.98 2.84
N LEU A 295 -15.13 12.02 2.12
CA LEU A 295 -16.08 13.03 2.55
C LEU A 295 -17.42 12.80 1.86
N GLN A 296 -18.51 12.73 2.64
CA GLN A 296 -19.87 12.79 2.11
C GLN A 296 -20.38 14.22 2.18
N GLU A 297 -20.61 14.83 1.03
CA GLU A 297 -20.94 16.24 0.90
C GLU A 297 -22.08 16.46 -0.09
N SER A 298 -22.86 17.53 0.06
CA SER A 298 -23.93 17.85 -0.89
C SER A 298 -23.42 18.50 -2.18
N GLY A 299 -22.18 18.98 -2.18
CA GLY A 299 -21.53 19.69 -3.29
C GLY A 299 -20.27 20.42 -2.82
N VAL A 300 -19.61 21.13 -3.73
CA VAL A 300 -18.44 21.96 -3.38
C VAL A 300 -18.91 23.26 -2.72
N SER A 301 -18.39 23.56 -1.54
CA SER A 301 -18.68 24.76 -0.76
C SER A 301 -17.45 25.15 0.06
N GLY A 302 -17.39 26.40 0.58
CA GLY A 302 -16.30 26.82 1.47
C GLY A 302 -16.08 25.87 2.65
N ARG A 303 -17.17 25.40 3.28
CA ARG A 303 -17.13 24.41 4.36
C ARG A 303 -16.55 23.08 3.91
N THR A 304 -16.90 22.62 2.72
CA THR A 304 -16.36 21.38 2.14
C THR A 304 -14.85 21.49 1.94
N ILE A 305 -14.36 22.65 1.50
CA ILE A 305 -12.92 22.88 1.39
C ILE A 305 -12.25 22.88 2.78
N ASP A 306 -12.85 23.53 3.78
CA ASP A 306 -12.29 23.56 5.14
C ASP A 306 -12.16 22.14 5.71
N ARG A 307 -13.22 21.32 5.59
CA ARG A 307 -13.21 19.91 5.99
C ARG A 307 -12.15 19.10 5.24
N LEU A 308 -11.98 19.36 3.95
CA LEU A 308 -10.94 18.72 3.16
C LEU A 308 -9.54 19.08 3.66
N VAL A 309 -9.29 20.34 4.02
CA VAL A 309 -8.02 20.76 4.64
C VAL A 309 -7.80 20.05 5.98
N ASP A 310 -8.83 19.90 6.79
CA ASP A 310 -8.74 19.15 8.05
C ASP A 310 -8.38 17.67 7.81
N VAL A 311 -8.99 17.03 6.81
CA VAL A 311 -8.60 15.67 6.40
C VAL A 311 -7.15 15.61 5.93
N LEU A 312 -6.67 16.61 5.19
CA LEU A 312 -5.26 16.68 4.79
C LEU A 312 -4.34 16.74 6.02
N ARG A 313 -4.73 17.51 7.06
CA ARG A 313 -4.01 17.58 8.34
C ARG A 313 -4.03 16.26 9.09
N GLU A 314 -5.13 15.51 9.05
CA GLU A 314 -5.20 14.17 9.64
C GLU A 314 -4.26 13.18 8.91
N ILE A 315 -4.19 13.26 7.57
CA ILE A 315 -3.37 12.35 6.76
C ILE A 315 -1.87 12.63 6.88
N ARG A 316 -1.46 13.90 6.89
CA ARG A 316 -0.02 14.31 6.83
C ARG A 316 0.51 14.98 8.08
N GLY A 317 -0.36 15.28 9.04
CA GLY A 317 -0.05 16.04 10.22
C GLY A 317 -0.26 17.54 10.01
N PRO A 318 -0.77 18.26 11.02
CA PRO A 318 -1.10 19.68 10.91
C PRO A 318 0.12 20.54 10.60
N LEU A 319 1.25 20.29 11.27
CA LEU A 319 2.50 21.05 11.06
C LEU A 319 2.98 21.05 9.60
N PHE A 320 2.80 19.93 8.89
CA PHE A 320 3.25 19.82 7.50
C PHE A 320 2.29 20.52 6.54
N VAL A 321 0.98 20.39 6.76
CA VAL A 321 -0.04 21.03 5.91
C VAL A 321 -0.08 22.53 6.13
N ASP A 322 -0.01 22.98 7.39
CA ASP A 322 -0.06 24.39 7.74
C ASP A 322 1.17 25.17 7.27
N ALA A 323 2.29 24.49 6.98
CA ALA A 323 3.45 25.10 6.33
C ALA A 323 3.14 25.63 4.92
N TYR A 324 2.07 25.14 4.30
CA TYR A 324 1.57 25.61 3.00
C TYR A 324 0.31 26.46 3.13
N ALA A 325 -0.16 26.79 4.34
CA ALA A 325 -1.35 27.63 4.51
C ALA A 325 -1.11 29.07 4.00
N ARG A 326 -2.17 29.68 3.47
CA ARG A 326 -2.19 31.07 2.97
C ARG A 326 -2.80 32.05 3.95
#